data_AF-A0A183KHW3-F1
#
_entry.id   AF-A0A183KHW3-F1
#
_cell.length_a   1.000
_cell.length_b   1.000
_cell.length_c   1.000
_cell.angle_alpha   90.00
_cell.angle_beta   90.00
_cell.angle_gamma   90.00
#
_symmetry.space_group_name_H-M   'P 1'
#
loop_
_entity.id
_entity.type
_entity.pdbx_description
1 polymer ?
#
loop_
_entity_poly.entity_id
_entity_poly.type
_entity_poly.pdbx_seq_one_letter_code
_entity_poly.pdbx_strand_id
1 'polypeptide(L)'
;MKHLSSISPTIINMAVVSELCNFISHSPVPEFEAEYKDVFPNQLLKSIFEGKQEVTYIPLRRCCSILNVCCDSTSFKVLVLPIINRAILRSPENQLRIVNSLLEDLSFTLDLCAMDLAQSVVKNLHATSDITRKDAVVMLCTISRKCSEVDTLSSLCKLVYAQFAGSEGKKASQESRFAAITCFGELSKCGIKQKSNLDRVVTVAINLLLDYLERESKFYV
;
A
#
# COMPACT_ATOMS: atom_id res chain seq x y z
N MET A 1 -4.00 -1.65 33.49
CA MET A 1 -3.53 -1.65 32.10
C MET A 1 -2.71 -2.91 31.75
N LYS A 2 -1.74 -3.36 32.57
CA LYS A 2 -0.90 -4.58 32.43
C LYS A 2 -1.50 -5.91 31.87
N HIS A 3 -2.81 -6.07 31.73
CA HIS A 3 -3.46 -7.28 31.19
C HIS A 3 -3.77 -7.22 29.68
N LEU A 4 -3.62 -6.07 29.02
CA LEU A 4 -3.96 -5.95 27.58
C LEU A 4 -2.89 -6.59 26.67
N SER A 5 -1.65 -6.72 27.14
CA SER A 5 -0.58 -7.43 26.41
C SER A 5 -0.77 -8.95 26.35
N SER A 6 -1.59 -9.52 27.25
CA SER A 6 -1.94 -10.95 27.27
C SER A 6 -3.19 -11.30 26.46
N ILE A 7 -3.80 -10.33 25.77
CA ILE A 7 -4.95 -10.58 24.91
C ILE A 7 -4.54 -11.52 23.77
N SER A 8 -5.33 -12.58 23.56
CA SER A 8 -5.15 -13.46 22.40
C SER A 8 -5.34 -12.64 21.11
N PRO A 9 -4.39 -12.67 20.16
CA PRO A 9 -4.44 -11.86 18.94
C PRO A 9 -5.42 -12.48 17.92
N THR A 10 -6.70 -12.50 18.27
CA THR A 10 -7.79 -12.84 17.34
C THR A 10 -8.31 -11.57 16.69
N ILE A 11 -8.84 -11.67 15.46
CA ILE A 11 -9.36 -10.49 14.76
C ILE A 11 -10.52 -9.81 15.50
N ILE A 12 -11.33 -10.59 16.24
CA ILE A 12 -12.42 -10.08 17.07
C ILE A 12 -11.88 -9.23 18.22
N ASN A 13 -10.84 -9.72 18.92
CA ASN A 13 -10.21 -8.95 19.98
C ASN A 13 -9.55 -7.68 19.42
N MET A 14 -8.96 -7.75 18.23
CA MET A 14 -8.40 -6.56 17.58
C MET A 14 -9.48 -5.54 17.21
N ALA A 15 -10.67 -5.96 16.81
CA ALA A 15 -11.78 -5.04 16.59
C ALA A 15 -12.15 -4.27 17.89
N VAL A 16 -12.15 -4.94 19.04
CA VAL A 16 -12.38 -4.28 20.34
C VAL A 16 -11.24 -3.31 20.70
N VAL A 17 -9.98 -3.71 20.47
CA VAL A 17 -8.82 -2.83 20.64
C VAL A 17 -8.92 -1.61 19.72
N SER A 18 -9.46 -1.77 18.52
CA SER A 18 -9.69 -0.66 17.60
C SER A 18 -10.72 0.33 18.12
N GLU A 19 -11.82 -0.13 18.73
CA GLU A 19 -12.77 0.80 19.37
C GLU A 19 -12.15 1.52 20.57
N LEU A 20 -11.27 0.85 21.33
CA LEU A 20 -10.48 1.51 22.36
C LEU A 20 -9.59 2.61 21.77
N CYS A 21 -8.88 2.33 20.67
CA CYS A 21 -8.10 3.33 19.94
C CYS A 21 -8.98 4.50 19.44
N ASN A 22 -10.20 4.24 18.98
CA ASN A 22 -11.14 5.29 18.57
C ASN A 22 -11.45 6.24 19.74
N PHE A 23 -11.77 5.70 20.93
CA PHE A 23 -12.00 6.56 22.11
C PHE A 23 -10.76 7.39 22.48
N ILE A 24 -9.57 6.80 22.40
CA ILE A 24 -8.31 7.47 22.74
C ILE A 24 -7.98 8.57 21.74
N SER A 25 -8.29 8.38 20.45
CA SER A 25 -8.09 9.43 19.44
C SER A 25 -8.88 10.72 19.71
N HIS A 26 -9.99 10.64 20.46
CA HIS A 26 -10.80 11.80 20.87
C HIS A 26 -10.34 12.42 22.20
N SER A 27 -9.64 11.66 23.04
CA SER A 27 -9.10 12.10 24.33
C SER A 27 -7.75 11.43 24.56
N PRO A 28 -6.65 11.99 24.04
CA PRO A 28 -5.34 11.37 24.08
C PRO A 28 -4.90 11.05 25.51
N VAL A 29 -4.37 9.84 25.71
CA VAL A 29 -3.84 9.35 26.99
C VAL A 29 -2.37 8.99 26.77
N PRO A 30 -1.41 9.89 27.07
CA PRO A 30 0.00 9.69 26.74
C PRO A 30 0.61 8.42 27.33
N GLU A 31 0.19 8.01 28.53
CA GLU A 31 0.65 6.78 29.18
C GLU A 31 0.25 5.53 28.37
N PHE A 32 -0.93 5.57 27.75
CA PHE A 32 -1.41 4.49 26.89
C PHE A 32 -0.59 4.39 25.61
N GLU A 33 -0.34 5.52 24.94
CA GLU A 33 0.45 5.54 23.71
C GLU A 33 1.86 5.00 23.98
N ALA A 34 2.49 5.41 25.08
CA ALA A 34 3.80 4.90 25.47
C ALA A 34 3.81 3.38 25.74
N GLU A 35 2.78 2.85 26.40
CA GLU A 35 2.71 1.43 26.79
C GLU A 35 2.33 0.50 25.63
N TYR A 36 1.45 0.94 24.71
CA TYR A 36 0.80 0.05 23.73
C TYR A 36 1.13 0.32 22.26
N LYS A 37 1.88 1.40 21.93
CA LYS A 37 2.22 1.76 20.56
C LYS A 37 2.85 0.63 19.74
N ASP A 38 3.62 -0.25 20.36
CA ASP A 38 4.24 -1.39 19.67
C ASP A 38 3.42 -2.67 19.88
N VAL A 39 2.68 -2.78 20.98
CA VAL A 39 1.96 -4.00 21.36
C VAL A 39 0.79 -4.26 20.41
N PHE A 40 -0.08 -3.27 20.20
CA PHE A 40 -1.30 -3.47 19.42
C PHE A 40 -1.06 -3.63 17.93
N PRO A 41 -0.18 -2.85 17.27
CA PRO A 41 0.18 -3.15 15.88
C PRO A 41 0.76 -4.55 15.72
N ASN A 42 1.64 -5.00 16.62
CA ASN A 42 2.20 -6.35 16.54
C ASN A 42 1.13 -7.45 16.74
N GLN A 43 0.21 -7.28 17.69
CA GLN A 43 -0.90 -8.22 17.89
C GLN A 43 -1.85 -8.23 16.68
N LEU A 44 -2.15 -7.06 16.11
CA LEU A 44 -2.95 -6.94 14.90
C LEU A 44 -2.30 -7.71 13.74
N LEU A 45 -1.01 -7.46 13.47
CA LEU A 45 -0.30 -8.11 12.38
C LEU A 45 -0.23 -9.64 12.57
N LYS A 46 -0.04 -10.12 13.80
CA LYS A 46 -0.13 -11.55 14.12
C LYS A 46 -1.52 -12.12 13.82
N SER A 47 -2.58 -11.40 14.21
CA SER A 47 -3.96 -11.85 13.97
C SER A 47 -4.29 -11.98 12.48
N ILE A 48 -3.70 -11.11 11.65
CA ILE A 48 -3.95 -11.06 10.20
C ILE A 48 -3.08 -12.07 9.45
N PHE A 49 -1.78 -12.11 9.73
CA PHE A 49 -0.81 -12.83 8.90
C PHE A 49 -0.33 -14.17 9.48
N GLU A 50 -0.53 -14.39 10.78
CA GLU A 50 -0.18 -15.64 11.47
C GLU A 50 -1.43 -16.39 11.99
N GLY A 51 -2.60 -15.75 11.91
CA GLY A 51 -3.87 -16.33 12.28
C GLY A 51 -4.26 -17.52 11.40
N LYS A 52 -4.89 -18.54 12.00
CA LYS A 52 -5.47 -19.69 11.28
C LYS A 52 -6.87 -19.40 10.71
N GLN A 53 -7.46 -18.26 11.08
CA GLN A 53 -8.82 -17.89 10.70
C GLN A 53 -8.81 -17.13 9.38
N GLU A 54 -9.84 -17.35 8.56
CA GLU A 54 -10.05 -16.59 7.35
C GLU A 54 -10.32 -15.12 7.71
N VAL A 55 -9.48 -14.23 7.22
CA VAL A 55 -9.60 -12.80 7.47
C VAL A 55 -10.52 -12.19 6.43
N THR A 56 -11.74 -11.85 6.82
CA THR A 56 -12.72 -11.19 5.93
C THR A 56 -12.53 -9.68 5.91
N TYR A 57 -13.05 -9.02 4.87
CA TYR A 57 -12.89 -7.57 4.64
C TYR A 57 -13.49 -6.69 5.77
N ILE A 58 -14.64 -7.09 6.33
CA ILE A 58 -15.37 -6.28 7.33
C ILE A 58 -14.59 -6.14 8.65
N PRO A 59 -14.08 -7.22 9.27
CA PRO A 59 -13.23 -7.11 10.46
C PRO A 59 -11.93 -6.31 10.23
N LEU A 60 -11.29 -6.45 9.07
CA LEU A 60 -10.05 -5.74 8.73
C LEU A 60 -10.21 -4.23 8.78
N ARG A 61 -11.26 -3.73 8.12
CA ARG A 61 -11.53 -2.30 8.05
C ARG A 61 -11.74 -1.69 9.44
N ARG A 62 -12.42 -2.45 10.31
CA ARG A 62 -12.66 -2.04 11.70
C ARG A 62 -11.40 -1.98 12.56
N CYS A 63 -10.29 -2.58 12.14
CA CYS A 63 -9.04 -2.61 12.90
C CYS A 63 -8.06 -1.47 12.54
N CYS A 64 -8.38 -0.62 11.56
CA CYS A 64 -7.44 0.38 11.06
C CYS A 64 -7.07 1.45 12.10
N SER A 65 -7.99 1.77 13.03
CA SER A 65 -7.71 2.81 14.04
C SER A 65 -6.57 2.44 14.98
N ILE A 66 -6.24 1.15 15.12
CA ILE A 66 -5.02 0.71 15.83
C ILE A 66 -3.78 1.33 15.18
N LEU A 67 -3.64 1.20 13.87
CA LEU A 67 -2.48 1.75 13.16
C LEU A 67 -2.48 3.27 13.18
N ASN A 68 -3.64 3.91 13.09
CA ASN A 68 -3.75 5.38 13.07
C ASN A 68 -3.46 6.04 14.43
N VAL A 69 -3.64 5.32 15.54
CA VAL A 69 -3.34 5.83 16.89
C VAL A 69 -1.94 5.42 17.34
N CYS A 70 -1.50 4.20 17.00
CA CYS A 70 -0.24 3.66 17.50
C CYS A 70 0.96 3.92 16.56
N CYS A 71 0.73 4.32 15.31
CA CYS A 71 1.79 4.52 14.33
C CYS A 71 1.74 5.90 13.67
N ASP A 72 2.94 6.40 13.38
CA ASP A 72 3.23 7.43 12.40
C ASP A 72 3.96 6.81 11.19
N SER A 73 4.30 7.61 10.18
CA SER A 73 5.01 7.13 8.98
C SER A 73 6.34 6.42 9.29
N THR A 74 7.05 6.83 10.36
CA THR A 74 8.36 6.27 10.75
C THR A 74 8.19 4.90 11.40
N SER A 75 7.35 4.81 12.43
CA SER A 75 7.04 3.57 13.14
C SER A 75 6.34 2.56 12.24
N PHE A 76 5.44 3.00 11.33
CA PHE A 76 4.86 2.13 10.31
C PHE A 76 5.93 1.48 9.43
N LYS A 77 6.93 2.25 8.96
CA LYS A 77 8.04 1.72 8.16
C LYS A 77 8.86 0.68 8.92
N VAL A 78 9.09 0.89 10.21
CA VAL A 78 9.94 0.00 11.02
C VAL A 78 9.18 -1.25 11.47
N LEU A 79 7.94 -1.10 11.93
CA LEU A 79 7.18 -2.17 12.58
C LEU A 79 6.31 -2.95 11.59
N VAL A 80 5.59 -2.24 10.72
CA VAL A 80 4.48 -2.82 9.93
C VAL A 80 4.95 -3.27 8.56
N LEU A 81 5.71 -2.42 7.86
CA LEU A 81 6.16 -2.67 6.48
C LEU A 81 6.92 -3.99 6.29
N PRO A 82 7.88 -4.39 7.16
CA PRO A 82 8.63 -5.63 6.95
C PRO A 82 7.74 -6.87 6.99
N ILE A 83 6.68 -6.84 7.82
CA ILE A 83 5.74 -7.95 7.97
C ILE A 83 4.83 -8.02 6.74
N ILE A 84 4.29 -6.88 6.30
CA ILE A 84 3.45 -6.78 5.10
C ILE A 84 4.21 -7.23 3.84
N ASN A 85 5.44 -6.74 3.63
CA ASN A 85 6.25 -7.12 2.47
C ASN A 85 6.54 -8.62 2.45
N ARG A 86 6.78 -9.22 3.63
CA ARG A 86 6.99 -10.66 3.76
C ARG A 86 5.71 -11.45 3.49
N ALA A 87 4.54 -10.96 3.90
CA ALA A 87 3.26 -11.59 3.63
C ALA A 87 2.97 -11.58 2.11
N ILE A 88 3.10 -10.43 1.45
CA ILE A 88 2.89 -10.28 0.00
C ILE A 88 3.80 -11.23 -0.77
N LEU A 89 5.08 -11.34 -0.40
CA LEU A 89 6.02 -12.23 -1.07
C LEU A 89 5.61 -13.71 -1.00
N ARG A 90 4.94 -14.13 0.08
CA ARG A 90 4.55 -15.53 0.30
C ARG A 90 3.26 -15.93 -0.39
N SER A 91 2.31 -15.00 -0.56
CA SER A 91 1.02 -15.28 -1.19
C SER A 91 0.39 -13.99 -1.73
N PRO A 92 0.90 -13.45 -2.84
CA PRO A 92 0.40 -12.19 -3.37
C PRO A 92 -1.09 -12.26 -3.74
N GLU A 93 -1.59 -13.42 -4.16
CA GLU A 93 -2.99 -13.65 -4.55
C GLU A 93 -3.98 -13.33 -3.41
N ASN A 94 -3.58 -13.58 -2.16
CA ASN A 94 -4.41 -13.35 -0.99
C ASN A 94 -4.05 -12.04 -0.29
N GLN A 95 -2.76 -11.76 -0.19
CA GLN A 95 -2.26 -10.72 0.70
C GLN A 95 -2.42 -9.31 0.12
N LEU A 96 -2.44 -9.13 -1.20
CA LEU A 96 -2.62 -7.81 -1.81
C LEU A 96 -3.92 -7.13 -1.38
N ARG A 97 -5.04 -7.86 -1.36
CA ARG A 97 -6.35 -7.32 -0.93
C ARG A 97 -6.41 -6.98 0.55
N ILE A 98 -5.90 -7.89 1.38
CA ILE A 98 -5.86 -7.74 2.83
C ILE A 98 -5.05 -6.50 3.20
N VAL A 99 -3.84 -6.40 2.64
CA VAL A 99 -2.95 -5.26 2.88
C VAL A 99 -3.56 -3.98 2.35
N ASN A 100 -4.10 -3.99 1.12
CA ASN A 100 -4.72 -2.80 0.54
C ASN A 100 -5.82 -2.23 1.45
N SER A 101 -6.67 -3.09 2.02
CA SER A 101 -7.72 -2.66 2.96
C SER A 101 -7.17 -1.96 4.21
N LEU A 102 -5.98 -2.35 4.69
CA LEU A 102 -5.34 -1.66 5.82
C LEU A 102 -4.83 -0.27 5.41
N LEU A 103 -4.26 -0.17 4.21
CA LEU A 103 -3.64 1.07 3.71
C LEU A 103 -4.68 2.15 3.38
N GLU A 104 -5.84 1.77 2.87
CA GLU A 104 -6.90 2.70 2.43
C GLU A 104 -7.36 3.67 3.53
N ASP A 105 -7.43 3.19 4.76
CA ASP A 105 -7.95 3.95 5.91
C ASP A 105 -6.84 4.58 6.77
N LEU A 106 -5.57 4.52 6.36
CA LEU A 106 -4.46 5.17 7.10
C LEU A 106 -4.61 6.70 7.13
N SER A 107 -4.36 7.31 8.28
CA SER A 107 -4.48 8.76 8.49
C SER A 107 -3.21 9.55 8.11
N PHE A 108 -2.07 8.87 7.97
CA PHE A 108 -0.77 9.46 7.62
C PHE A 108 -0.34 9.10 6.20
N THR A 109 0.64 9.84 5.68
CA THR A 109 1.17 9.59 4.33
C THR A 109 2.22 8.48 4.34
N LEU A 110 2.35 7.79 3.21
CA LEU A 110 3.28 6.68 3.02
C LEU A 110 4.61 7.11 2.40
N ASP A 111 4.85 8.40 2.12
CA ASP A 111 6.03 8.86 1.35
C ASP A 111 7.37 8.27 1.83
N LEU A 112 7.54 8.12 3.14
CA LEU A 112 8.75 7.58 3.78
C LEU A 112 9.04 6.09 3.44
N CYS A 113 8.02 5.33 3.04
CA CYS A 113 8.12 3.90 2.73
C CYS A 113 7.41 3.47 1.43
N ALA A 114 6.81 4.39 0.68
CA ALA A 114 5.97 4.08 -0.46
C ALA A 114 6.72 3.32 -1.56
N MET A 115 7.99 3.67 -1.82
CA MET A 115 8.79 2.98 -2.82
C MET A 115 9.16 1.55 -2.39
N ASP A 116 9.50 1.34 -1.12
CA ASP A 116 9.81 0.02 -0.57
C ASP A 116 8.58 -0.91 -0.66
N LEU A 117 7.40 -0.36 -0.41
CA LEU A 117 6.13 -1.07 -0.53
C LEU A 117 5.74 -1.29 -2.01
N ALA A 118 5.83 -0.27 -2.85
CA ALA A 118 5.53 -0.40 -4.28
C ALA A 118 6.42 -1.43 -4.96
N GLN A 119 7.69 -1.55 -4.54
CA GLN A 119 8.63 -2.52 -5.08
C GLN A 119 8.24 -3.97 -4.77
N SER A 120 7.57 -4.23 -3.64
CA SER A 120 7.05 -5.57 -3.30
C SER A 120 5.78 -5.94 -4.08
N VAL A 121 5.06 -4.93 -4.59
CA VAL A 121 3.81 -5.12 -5.33
C VAL A 121 4.00 -5.15 -6.83
N VAL A 122 4.87 -4.29 -7.39
CA VAL A 122 4.90 -3.95 -8.82
C VAL A 122 5.06 -5.14 -9.76
N LYS A 123 5.81 -6.18 -9.36
CA LYS A 123 5.99 -7.39 -10.18
C LYS A 123 4.69 -8.18 -10.37
N ASN A 124 3.72 -8.02 -9.47
CA ASN A 124 2.41 -8.66 -9.57
C ASN A 124 1.54 -8.10 -10.70
N LEU A 125 1.92 -6.97 -11.32
CA LEU A 125 1.31 -6.52 -12.59
C LEU A 125 1.55 -7.52 -13.74
N HIS A 126 2.54 -8.39 -13.60
CA HIS A 126 2.86 -9.47 -14.53
C HIS A 126 2.40 -10.85 -14.04
N ALA A 127 1.59 -10.92 -12.99
CA ALA A 127 1.08 -12.20 -12.50
C ALA A 127 0.24 -12.90 -13.58
N THR A 128 0.31 -14.23 -13.64
CA THR A 128 -0.52 -15.03 -14.56
C THR A 128 -2.01 -14.87 -14.22
N SER A 129 -2.33 -14.82 -12.93
CA SER A 129 -3.68 -14.60 -12.41
C SER A 129 -4.17 -13.18 -12.70
N ASP A 130 -5.30 -13.07 -13.40
CA ASP A 130 -5.95 -11.78 -13.68
C ASP A 130 -6.40 -11.06 -12.41
N ILE A 131 -6.85 -11.82 -11.42
CA ILE A 131 -7.23 -11.29 -10.11
C ILE A 131 -6.02 -10.64 -9.44
N THR A 132 -4.88 -11.33 -9.40
CA THR A 132 -3.67 -10.82 -8.75
C THR A 132 -3.14 -9.56 -9.44
N ARG A 133 -3.20 -9.51 -10.79
CA ARG A 133 -2.86 -8.28 -11.53
C ARG A 133 -3.78 -7.11 -11.14
N LYS A 134 -5.10 -7.34 -11.12
CA LYS A 134 -6.08 -6.30 -10.72
C LYS A 134 -5.85 -5.82 -9.29
N ASP A 135 -5.59 -6.72 -8.36
CA ASP A 135 -5.31 -6.37 -6.97
C ASP A 135 -4.00 -5.57 -6.85
N ALA A 136 -2.97 -5.88 -7.66
CA ALA A 136 -1.73 -5.11 -7.72
C ALA A 136 -1.97 -3.68 -8.25
N VAL A 137 -2.80 -3.52 -9.29
CA VAL A 137 -3.22 -2.20 -9.81
C VAL A 137 -3.88 -1.38 -8.69
N VAL A 138 -4.86 -1.97 -8.00
CA VAL A 138 -5.60 -1.30 -6.92
C VAL A 138 -4.65 -0.88 -5.80
N MET A 139 -3.76 -1.78 -5.37
CA MET A 139 -2.82 -1.51 -4.29
C MET A 139 -1.81 -0.41 -4.66
N LEU A 140 -1.26 -0.41 -5.87
CA LEU A 140 -0.36 0.67 -6.33
C LEU A 140 -1.09 2.02 -6.43
N CYS A 141 -2.36 2.01 -6.86
CA CYS A 141 -3.20 3.21 -6.84
C CYS A 141 -3.42 3.70 -5.39
N THR A 142 -3.71 2.81 -4.45
CA THR A 142 -3.84 3.17 -3.02
C THR A 142 -2.56 3.77 -2.47
N ILE A 143 -1.39 3.17 -2.77
CA ILE A 143 -0.09 3.74 -2.37
C ILE A 143 0.04 5.16 -2.91
N SER A 144 -0.25 5.38 -4.20
CA SER A 144 -0.18 6.72 -4.82
C SER A 144 -1.12 7.74 -4.18
N ARG A 145 -2.31 7.31 -3.74
CA ARG A 145 -3.29 8.14 -3.03
C ARG A 145 -2.83 8.51 -1.62
N LYS A 146 -1.95 7.71 -1.03
CA LYS A 146 -1.35 7.96 0.30
C LYS A 146 0.00 8.66 0.24
N CYS A 147 0.48 9.04 -0.94
CA CYS A 147 1.67 9.88 -1.11
C CYS A 147 1.27 11.33 -1.34
N SER A 148 2.03 12.26 -0.75
CA SER A 148 1.87 13.70 -0.96
C SER A 148 3.08 14.37 -1.62
N GLU A 149 4.22 13.68 -1.72
CA GLU A 149 5.45 14.25 -2.23
C GLU A 149 5.65 14.02 -3.74
N VAL A 150 6.11 15.07 -4.43
CA VAL A 150 6.35 15.06 -5.88
C VAL A 150 7.40 14.01 -6.26
N ASP A 151 8.47 13.91 -5.49
CA ASP A 151 9.59 13.00 -5.80
C ASP A 151 9.19 11.54 -5.63
N THR A 152 8.41 11.24 -4.58
CA THR A 152 7.88 9.89 -4.33
C THR A 152 6.95 9.46 -5.45
N LEU A 153 6.00 10.32 -5.85
CA LEU A 153 5.05 10.00 -6.91
C LEU A 153 5.70 9.93 -8.29
N SER A 154 6.67 10.82 -8.57
CA SER A 154 7.47 10.75 -9.79
C SER A 154 8.25 9.43 -9.88
N SER A 155 8.76 8.95 -8.75
CA SER A 155 9.46 7.66 -8.66
C SER A 155 8.50 6.48 -8.83
N LEU A 156 7.28 6.57 -8.30
CA LEU A 156 6.24 5.57 -8.50
C LEU A 156 5.81 5.47 -9.96
N CYS A 157 5.62 6.61 -10.65
CA CYS A 157 5.37 6.66 -12.08
C CYS A 157 6.47 5.94 -12.87
N LYS A 158 7.74 6.25 -12.59
CA LYS A 158 8.89 5.59 -13.26
C LYS A 158 8.93 4.09 -12.99
N LEU A 159 8.61 3.66 -11.77
CA LEU A 159 8.58 2.25 -11.37
C LEU A 159 7.52 1.46 -12.17
N VAL A 160 6.31 2.00 -12.27
CA VAL A 160 5.21 1.38 -13.04
C VAL A 160 5.49 1.47 -14.55
N TYR A 161 6.04 2.58 -15.03
CA TYR A 161 6.46 2.75 -16.42
C TYR A 161 7.42 1.64 -16.88
N ALA A 162 8.40 1.31 -16.05
CA ALA A 162 9.36 0.25 -16.34
C ALA A 162 8.69 -1.13 -16.55
N GLN A 163 7.48 -1.35 -16.02
CA GLN A 163 6.75 -2.61 -16.21
C GLN A 163 6.13 -2.78 -17.58
N PHE A 164 5.91 -1.71 -18.36
CA PHE A 164 5.40 -1.86 -19.74
C PHE A 164 6.36 -1.34 -20.81
N ALA A 165 7.26 -0.42 -20.46
CA ALA A 165 8.24 0.15 -21.39
C ALA A 165 9.68 -0.39 -21.20
N GLY A 166 9.97 -1.00 -20.04
CA GLY A 166 11.26 -1.58 -19.71
C GLY A 166 11.47 -2.98 -20.29
N SER A 167 12.56 -3.64 -19.89
CA SER A 167 12.91 -4.99 -20.36
C SER A 167 11.84 -6.03 -20.04
N GLU A 168 11.24 -5.95 -18.84
CA GLU A 168 10.19 -6.85 -18.40
C GLU A 168 8.92 -6.64 -19.21
N GLY A 169 8.52 -5.38 -19.43
CA GLY A 169 7.35 -5.03 -20.24
C GLY A 169 7.43 -5.52 -21.68
N LYS A 170 8.62 -5.48 -22.31
CA LYS A 170 8.82 -5.98 -23.67
C LYS A 170 8.62 -7.49 -23.80
N LYS A 171 8.89 -8.24 -22.74
CA LYS A 171 8.73 -9.72 -22.71
C LYS A 171 7.38 -10.16 -22.16
N ALA A 172 6.64 -9.24 -21.56
CA ALA A 172 5.38 -9.52 -20.89
C ALA A 172 4.25 -9.82 -21.87
N SER A 173 3.25 -10.57 -21.42
CA SER A 173 2.03 -10.80 -22.19
C SER A 173 1.27 -9.49 -22.41
N GLN A 174 0.36 -9.48 -23.40
CA GLN A 174 -0.47 -8.31 -23.67
C GLN A 174 -1.31 -7.91 -22.45
N GLU A 175 -1.84 -8.88 -21.71
CA GLU A 175 -2.64 -8.65 -20.51
C GLU A 175 -1.81 -8.02 -19.39
N SER A 176 -0.55 -8.46 -19.24
CA SER A 176 0.36 -7.93 -18.23
C SER A 176 0.81 -6.51 -18.56
N ARG A 177 1.13 -6.23 -19.83
CA ARG A 177 1.39 -4.86 -20.31
C ARG A 177 0.18 -3.96 -20.12
N PHE A 178 -1.01 -4.46 -20.43
CA PHE A 178 -2.25 -3.70 -20.26
C PHE A 178 -2.54 -3.39 -18.78
N ALA A 179 -2.29 -4.34 -17.87
CA ALA A 179 -2.40 -4.09 -16.44
C ALA A 179 -1.42 -3.00 -15.96
N ALA A 180 -0.18 -3.03 -16.43
CA ALA A 180 0.82 -2.01 -16.10
C ALA A 180 0.47 -0.61 -16.67
N ILE A 181 -0.02 -0.53 -17.92
CA ILE A 181 -0.51 0.73 -18.52
C ILE A 181 -1.73 1.25 -17.76
N THR A 182 -2.68 0.37 -17.43
CA THR A 182 -3.86 0.70 -16.63
C THR A 182 -3.44 1.26 -15.27
N CYS A 183 -2.51 0.59 -14.59
CA CYS A 183 -1.93 1.06 -13.34
C CYS A 183 -1.34 2.46 -13.48
N PHE A 184 -0.55 2.70 -14.53
CA PHE A 184 0.08 3.99 -14.76
C PHE A 184 -0.96 5.11 -14.95
N GLY A 185 -2.05 4.84 -15.68
CA GLY A 185 -3.17 5.77 -15.82
C GLY A 185 -3.85 6.06 -14.48
N GLU A 186 -4.05 5.05 -13.64
CA GLU A 186 -4.66 5.21 -12.31
C GLU A 186 -3.80 6.03 -11.33
N LEU A 187 -2.49 6.14 -11.55
CA LEU A 187 -1.62 7.04 -10.76
C LEU A 187 -1.96 8.52 -10.95
N SER A 188 -2.74 8.88 -11.98
CA SER A 188 -3.25 10.26 -12.14
C SER A 188 -4.18 10.70 -10.99
N LYS A 189 -4.74 9.75 -10.23
CA LYS A 189 -5.59 9.97 -9.06
C LYS A 189 -4.79 10.04 -7.76
N CYS A 190 -3.52 10.46 -7.81
CA CYS A 190 -2.62 10.49 -6.65
C CYS A 190 -3.06 11.48 -5.56
N GLY A 191 -2.42 11.37 -4.39
CA GLY A 191 -2.78 12.14 -3.19
C GLY A 191 -2.35 13.63 -3.18
N ILE A 192 -1.77 14.15 -4.27
CA ILE A 192 -1.32 15.56 -4.30
C ILE A 192 -2.50 16.51 -4.33
N LYS A 193 -2.61 17.34 -3.30
CA LYS A 193 -3.66 18.37 -3.18
C LYS A 193 -3.29 19.69 -3.86
N GLN A 194 -2.01 20.04 -3.90
CA GLN A 194 -1.54 21.31 -4.46
C GLN A 194 -1.33 21.21 -5.98
N LYS A 195 -2.02 22.07 -6.74
CA LYS A 195 -1.97 22.05 -8.22
C LYS A 195 -0.55 22.14 -8.79
N SER A 196 0.30 23.04 -8.30
CA SER A 196 1.68 23.18 -8.80
C SER A 196 2.53 21.92 -8.60
N ASN A 197 2.30 21.18 -7.53
CA ASN A 197 2.98 19.89 -7.30
C ASN A 197 2.42 18.81 -8.22
N LEU A 198 1.10 18.81 -8.45
CA LEU A 198 0.44 17.89 -9.36
C LEU A 198 0.95 18.10 -10.79
N ASP A 199 1.06 19.35 -11.25
CA ASP A 199 1.56 19.70 -12.58
C ASP A 199 2.98 19.16 -12.81
N ARG A 200 3.84 19.17 -11.78
CA ARG A 200 5.19 18.58 -11.83
C ARG A 200 5.15 17.06 -12.01
N VAL A 201 4.32 16.35 -11.26
CA VAL A 201 4.16 14.89 -11.41
C VAL A 201 3.54 14.53 -12.76
N VAL A 202 2.53 15.28 -13.19
CA VAL A 202 1.88 15.11 -14.50
C VAL A 202 2.88 15.32 -15.64
N THR A 203 3.75 16.33 -15.55
CA THR A 203 4.82 16.55 -16.53
C THR A 203 5.75 15.34 -16.64
N VAL A 204 6.14 14.74 -15.52
CA VAL A 204 6.92 13.49 -15.52
C VAL A 204 6.15 12.37 -16.21
N ALA A 205 4.87 12.19 -15.89
CA ALA A 205 4.05 11.13 -16.47
C ALA A 205 3.86 11.30 -17.98
N ILE A 206 3.60 12.52 -18.46
CA ILE A 206 3.49 12.86 -19.88
C ILE A 206 4.78 12.54 -20.61
N ASN A 207 5.93 12.97 -20.09
CA ASN A 207 7.22 12.71 -20.72
C ASN A 207 7.52 11.22 -20.86
N LEU A 208 7.16 10.42 -19.85
CA LEU A 208 7.29 8.95 -19.92
C LEU A 208 6.40 8.35 -21.01
N LEU A 209 5.15 8.80 -21.13
CA LEU A 209 4.23 8.31 -22.16
C LEU A 209 4.69 8.73 -23.57
N LEU A 210 5.18 9.96 -23.75
CA LEU A 210 5.73 10.43 -25.01
C LEU A 210 6.96 9.60 -25.42
N ASP A 211 7.91 9.38 -24.50
CA ASP A 211 9.07 8.52 -24.73
C ASP A 211 8.67 7.10 -25.16
N TYR A 212 7.62 6.53 -24.57
CA TYR A 212 7.10 5.23 -24.99
C TYR A 212 6.52 5.27 -26.42
N LEU A 213 5.66 6.24 -26.72
CA LEU A 213 5.04 6.36 -28.06
C LEU A 213 6.08 6.62 -29.15
N GLU A 214 7.10 7.44 -28.88
CA GLU A 214 8.21 7.68 -29.80
C GLU A 214 8.98 6.40 -30.12
N ARG A 215 9.25 5.56 -29.11
CA ARG A 215 9.91 4.28 -29.31
C ARG A 215 9.07 3.34 -30.18
N GLU A 216 7.77 3.23 -29.91
CA GLU A 216 6.87 2.41 -30.70
C GLU A 216 6.79 2.91 -32.16
N SER A 217 6.75 4.22 -32.40
CA SER A 217 6.68 4.79 -33.75
C SER A 217 7.90 4.48 -34.63
N LYS A 218 9.10 4.37 -34.02
CA LYS A 218 10.34 4.03 -34.73
C LYS A 218 10.42 2.57 -35.18
N PHE A 219 9.56 1.68 -34.69
CA PHE A 219 9.50 0.28 -35.14
C PHE A 219 8.62 0.08 -36.38
N TYR A 220 7.87 1.09 -36.81
CA TYR A 220 6.97 1.04 -37.98
C TYR A 220 7.49 1.82 -39.18
N VAL A 221 8.74 2.28 -39.15
CA VAL A 221 9.47 2.90 -40.28
C VAL A 221 10.65 2.01 -40.63
#